data_AF-A0A7K2B344-F1
#
_entry.id   AF-A0A7K2B344-F1
#
_cell.length_a   1.000
_cell.length_b   1.000
_cell.length_c   1.000
_cell.angle_alpha   90.00
_cell.angle_beta   90.00
_cell.angle_gamma   90.00
#
_symmetry.space_group_name_H-M   'P 1'
#
loop_
_entity.id
_entity.type
_entity.pdbx_description
1 polymer ?
#
loop_
_entity_poly.entity_id
_entity_poly.type
_entity_poly.pdbx_seq_one_letter_code
_entity_poly.pdbx_strand_id
1 'polypeptide(L)'
;MFPLQRLPLPGSALPLHVFEPRYVELTKVCLDGDRLFGVVLIMRGSEVGADPDQVRSDVGVLVRIRRARPTEGERWILETDCLERLRVRRWLADDPYPRALIEPWPDPPTAPGAAHVPAERVTETYRRIAALLGAERTGPSPELRFDGLSSDPTRAAYQLCSAAPVGELDRLRLLEEAGTVERLGLLAELLGDVEETLRLLRGSGEDPSAD
;
A
#
# COMPACT_ATOMS: atom_id res chain seq x y z
N MET A 1 16.29 -5.96 0.65
CA MET A 1 14.91 -5.76 1.10
C MET A 1 14.86 -4.52 1.97
N PHE A 2 13.77 -3.77 1.93
CA PHE A 2 13.55 -2.55 2.71
C PHE A 2 12.21 -2.70 3.46
N PRO A 3 12.21 -3.29 4.67
CA PRO A 3 11.01 -3.39 5.50
C PRO A 3 10.52 -2.00 5.95
N LEU A 4 9.21 -1.78 5.90
CA LEU A 4 8.53 -0.54 6.29
C LEU A 4 7.28 -0.84 7.12
N GLN A 5 6.82 0.08 7.95
CA GLN A 5 5.51 0.09 8.60
C GLN A 5 4.38 0.48 7.65
N ARG A 6 4.71 0.98 6.45
CA ARG A 6 3.75 1.22 5.37
C ARG A 6 4.03 0.28 4.19
N LEU A 7 2.97 -0.35 3.69
CA LEU A 7 3.00 -1.19 2.50
C LEU A 7 2.58 -0.38 1.26
N PRO A 8 3.50 -0.05 0.34
CA PRO A 8 3.09 0.45 -0.97
C PRO A 8 2.38 -0.65 -1.77
N LEU A 9 1.59 -0.26 -2.76
CA LEU A 9 0.94 -1.20 -3.69
C LEU A 9 1.48 -1.02 -5.12
N PRO A 10 1.37 -2.05 -5.97
CA PRO A 10 1.67 -1.93 -7.40
C PRO A 10 1.07 -0.68 -8.06
N GLY A 11 1.87 0.01 -8.87
CA GLY A 11 1.49 1.25 -9.57
C GLY A 11 1.57 2.52 -8.72
N SER A 12 1.85 2.44 -7.42
CA SER A 12 2.06 3.63 -6.57
C SER A 12 3.50 4.14 -6.61
N ALA A 13 3.69 5.38 -6.17
CA ALA A 13 5.01 5.94 -5.94
C ALA A 13 5.40 5.84 -4.45
N LEU A 14 6.67 5.58 -4.17
CA LEU A 14 7.20 5.55 -2.80
C LEU A 14 8.42 6.49 -2.71
N PRO A 15 8.23 7.75 -2.29
CA PRO A 15 9.35 8.63 -2.00
C PRO A 15 10.04 8.17 -0.71
N LEU A 16 11.38 8.05 -0.74
CA LEU A 16 12.17 7.63 0.41
C LEU A 16 13.28 8.63 0.73
N HIS A 17 13.45 8.92 2.01
CA HIS A 17 14.63 9.61 2.55
C HIS A 17 15.49 8.57 3.27
N VAL A 18 16.60 8.21 2.64
CA VAL A 18 17.50 7.16 3.12
C VAL A 18 18.68 7.78 3.85
N PHE A 19 18.82 7.46 5.13
CA PHE A 19 19.88 7.97 5.99
C PHE A 19 20.54 6.89 6.88
N GLU A 20 19.89 5.75 7.08
CA GLU A 20 20.51 4.64 7.83
C GLU A 20 21.63 3.99 7.00
N PRO A 21 22.83 3.76 7.57
CA PRO A 21 23.98 3.22 6.83
C PRO A 21 23.68 1.95 6.04
N ARG A 22 22.93 1.01 6.62
CA ARG A 22 22.52 -0.23 5.93
C ARG A 22 21.72 0.04 4.65
N TYR A 23 20.84 1.03 4.66
CA TYR A 23 20.00 1.35 3.49
C TYR A 23 20.72 2.28 2.51
N VAL A 24 21.70 3.06 2.97
CA VAL A 24 22.65 3.74 2.08
C VAL A 24 23.44 2.70 1.26
N GLU A 25 23.91 1.63 1.89
CA GLU A 25 24.58 0.54 1.17
C GLU A 25 23.64 -0.23 0.24
N LEU A 26 22.40 -0.50 0.66
CA LEU A 26 21.38 -1.07 -0.25
C LEU A 26 21.18 -0.16 -1.47
N THR A 27 21.11 1.16 -1.26
CA THR A 27 20.92 2.14 -2.34
C THR A 27 22.08 2.11 -3.32
N LYS A 28 23.33 2.11 -2.84
CA LYS A 28 24.54 2.00 -3.69
C LYS A 28 24.50 0.73 -4.55
N VAL A 29 24.23 -0.42 -3.93
CA VAL A 29 24.10 -1.71 -4.65
C VAL A 29 23.00 -1.68 -5.71
N CYS A 30 21.84 -1.07 -5.41
CA CYS A 30 20.77 -0.94 -6.39
C CYS A 30 21.19 -0.03 -7.56
N LEU A 31 21.87 1.09 -7.29
CA LEU A 31 22.29 2.05 -8.32
C LEU A 31 23.37 1.48 -9.25
N ASP A 32 24.24 0.62 -8.74
CA ASP A 32 25.26 -0.09 -9.51
C ASP A 32 24.71 -1.31 -10.28
N GLY A 33 23.50 -1.76 -9.92
CA GLY A 33 22.81 -2.91 -10.50
C GLY A 33 21.56 -2.56 -11.31
N ASP A 34 20.48 -3.28 -11.06
CA ASP A 34 19.20 -3.20 -11.78
C ASP A 34 18.23 -2.12 -11.24
N ARG A 35 18.65 -1.39 -10.20
CA ARG A 35 17.86 -0.38 -9.48
C ARG A 35 16.62 -0.93 -8.79
N LEU A 36 16.61 -2.22 -8.45
CA LEU A 36 15.48 -2.88 -7.80
C LEU A 36 15.76 -3.23 -6.34
N PHE A 37 14.74 -3.09 -5.50
CA PHE A 37 14.71 -3.64 -4.15
C PHE A 37 13.28 -4.06 -3.80
N GLY A 38 13.13 -5.03 -2.91
CA GLY A 38 11.81 -5.42 -2.40
C GLY A 38 11.44 -4.65 -1.14
N VAL A 39 10.18 -4.23 -1.03
CA VAL A 39 9.57 -3.66 0.18
C VAL A 39 8.57 -4.65 0.75
N VAL A 40 8.57 -4.83 2.07
CA VAL A 40 7.62 -5.66 2.81
C VAL A 40 7.09 -4.89 4.02
N LEU A 41 5.90 -5.24 4.49
CA LEU A 41 5.35 -4.69 5.72
C LEU A 41 6.04 -5.29 6.94
N ILE A 42 6.38 -4.45 7.92
CA ILE A 42 6.71 -4.82 9.29
C ILE A 42 5.41 -5.00 10.04
N MET A 43 5.08 -6.24 10.38
CA MET A 43 3.86 -6.58 11.13
C MET A 43 4.02 -6.35 12.64
N ARG A 44 5.26 -6.41 13.13
CA ARG A 44 5.63 -6.11 14.52
C ARG A 44 7.09 -5.64 14.58
N GLY A 45 7.37 -4.66 15.43
CA GLY A 45 8.71 -4.09 15.63
C GLY A 45 8.90 -2.70 15.02
N SER A 46 10.11 -2.15 15.13
CA SER A 46 10.46 -0.81 14.64
C SER A 46 11.01 -0.82 13.21
N GLU A 47 10.75 0.22 12.41
CA GLU A 47 11.44 0.45 11.12
C GLU A 47 12.93 0.75 11.32
N VAL A 48 13.23 1.50 12.38
CA VAL A 48 14.56 2.03 12.67
C VAL A 48 15.32 1.05 13.54
N GLY A 49 16.56 0.78 13.14
CA GLY A 49 17.47 -0.12 13.85
C GLY A 49 17.34 -1.58 13.44
N ALA A 50 18.33 -2.37 13.86
CA ALA A 50 18.27 -3.82 13.77
C ALA A 50 17.46 -4.34 14.97
N ASP A 51 16.15 -4.46 14.79
CA ASP A 51 15.25 -5.08 15.76
C ASP A 51 15.23 -6.61 15.52
N PRO A 52 15.81 -7.43 16.42
CA PRO A 52 15.88 -8.87 16.26
C PRO A 52 14.50 -9.54 16.35
N ASP A 53 13.52 -8.87 16.95
CA ASP A 53 12.15 -9.35 17.11
C ASP A 53 11.21 -8.82 16.02
N GLN A 54 11.77 -8.15 14.99
CA GLN A 54 11.00 -7.62 13.88
C GLN A 54 10.32 -8.75 13.08
N VAL A 55 8.99 -8.73 13.04
CA VAL A 55 8.22 -9.67 12.22
C VAL A 55 7.89 -8.99 10.90
N ARG A 56 8.34 -9.59 9.80
CA ARG A 56 8.14 -9.11 8.43
C ARG A 56 7.10 -9.96 7.72
N SER A 57 6.30 -9.36 6.86
CA SER A 57 5.41 -10.09 5.97
C SER A 57 6.20 -10.87 4.91
N ASP A 58 5.61 -11.98 4.44
CA ASP A 58 6.17 -12.80 3.38
C ASP A 58 5.70 -12.36 1.98
N VAL A 59 4.88 -11.31 1.90
CA VAL A 59 4.42 -10.71 0.65
C VAL A 59 4.77 -9.24 0.66
N GLY A 60 5.19 -8.74 -0.49
CA GLY A 60 5.63 -7.36 -0.64
C GLY A 60 5.53 -6.88 -2.06
N VAL A 61 6.22 -5.77 -2.33
CA VAL A 61 6.24 -5.15 -3.66
C VAL A 61 7.68 -4.94 -4.12
N LEU A 62 7.93 -5.27 -5.37
CA LEU A 62 9.18 -4.95 -6.04
C LEU A 62 9.18 -3.45 -6.40
N VAL A 63 10.22 -2.73 -6.00
CA VAL A 63 10.32 -1.28 -6.15
C VAL A 63 11.53 -0.94 -7.01
N ARG A 64 11.35 -0.01 -7.95
CA ARG A 64 12.41 0.49 -8.82
C ARG A 64 12.77 1.92 -8.47
N ILE A 65 14.06 2.20 -8.32
CA ILE A 65 14.58 3.56 -8.18
C ILE A 65 14.53 4.25 -9.54
N ARG A 66 13.61 5.22 -9.71
CA ARG A 66 13.56 6.09 -10.89
C ARG A 66 14.65 7.15 -10.85
N ARG A 67 14.75 7.84 -9.71
CA ARG A 67 15.75 8.90 -9.48
C ARG A 67 16.32 8.75 -8.08
N ALA A 68 17.61 9.01 -7.96
CA ALA A 68 18.31 9.09 -6.70
C ALA A 68 19.09 10.39 -6.68
N ARG A 69 18.91 11.19 -5.62
CA ARG A 69 19.66 12.42 -5.40
C ARG A 69 20.43 12.29 -4.09
N PRO A 70 21.77 12.38 -4.10
CA PRO A 70 22.53 12.44 -2.86
C PRO A 70 22.27 13.79 -2.18
N THR A 71 22.28 13.80 -0.86
CA THR A 71 22.24 15.02 -0.04
C THR A 71 23.44 15.03 0.91
N GLU A 72 23.55 16.06 1.75
CA GLU A 72 24.64 16.15 2.74
C GLU A 72 24.67 14.93 3.67
N GLY A 73 25.89 14.46 4.01
CA GLY A 73 26.11 13.42 5.02
C GLY A 73 25.73 11.98 4.61
N GLU A 74 26.09 11.55 3.40
CA GLU A 74 25.82 10.20 2.84
C GLU A 74 24.34 9.78 2.81
N ARG A 75 23.44 10.74 2.60
CA ARG A 75 21.99 10.49 2.54
C ARG A 75 21.48 10.53 1.10
N TRP A 76 20.33 9.92 0.86
CA TRP A 76 19.69 9.88 -0.45
C TRP A 76 18.21 10.24 -0.37
N ILE A 77 17.75 11.01 -1.36
CA ILE A 77 16.32 11.15 -1.68
C ILE A 77 16.05 10.28 -2.91
N LEU A 78 15.16 9.30 -2.76
CA LEU A 78 14.77 8.38 -3.82
C LEU A 78 13.35 8.67 -4.29
N GLU A 79 13.19 8.84 -5.60
CA GLU A 79 11.90 8.73 -6.29
C GLU A 79 11.79 7.30 -6.83
N THR A 80 10.74 6.58 -6.46
CA THR A 80 10.59 5.16 -6.81
C THR A 80 9.22 4.82 -7.37
N ASP A 81 9.18 3.81 -8.24
CA ASP A 81 7.97 3.20 -8.78
C ASP A 81 7.75 1.82 -8.14
N CYS A 82 6.57 1.59 -7.59
CA CYS A 82 6.17 0.28 -7.07
C CYS A 82 5.64 -0.56 -8.23
N LEU A 83 6.31 -1.66 -8.53
CA LEU A 83 6.07 -2.46 -9.73
C LEU A 83 5.03 -3.55 -9.47
N GLU A 84 5.48 -4.77 -9.21
CA GLU A 84 4.66 -5.96 -9.07
C GLU A 84 4.83 -6.58 -7.68
N ARG A 85 3.95 -7.51 -7.34
CA ARG A 85 4.07 -8.23 -6.07
C ARG A 85 5.25 -9.18 -6.11
N LEU A 86 5.86 -9.34 -4.95
CA LEU A 86 6.83 -10.39 -4.67
C LEU A 86 6.32 -11.26 -3.53
N ARG A 87 6.79 -12.51 -3.51
CA ARG A 87 6.70 -13.38 -2.34
C ARG A 87 8.10 -13.70 -1.84
N VAL A 88 8.30 -13.56 -0.54
CA VAL A 88 9.49 -14.02 0.17
C VAL A 88 9.39 -15.52 0.35
N ARG A 89 10.39 -16.25 -0.15
CA ARG A 89 10.52 -17.70 0.06
C ARG A 89 11.32 -18.02 1.31
N ARG A 90 12.34 -17.22 1.59
CA ARG A 90 13.20 -17.40 2.76
C ARG A 90 13.97 -16.12 3.09
N TRP A 91 13.93 -15.71 4.34
CA TRP A 91 14.81 -14.67 4.88
C TRP A 91 16.23 -15.20 5.04
N LEU A 92 17.21 -14.37 4.66
CA LEU A 92 18.64 -14.63 4.85
C LEU A 92 19.14 -13.81 6.04
N ALA A 93 20.41 -14.00 6.43
CA ALA A 93 21.04 -13.15 7.42
C ALA A 93 21.04 -11.69 6.94
N ASP A 94 20.63 -10.79 7.85
CA ASP A 94 20.71 -9.35 7.65
C ASP A 94 22.19 -8.94 7.70
N ASP A 95 22.80 -8.67 6.54
CA ASP A 95 24.18 -8.20 6.46
C ASP A 95 24.45 -7.51 5.11
N PRO A 96 24.62 -6.16 5.07
CA PRO A 96 24.37 -5.19 6.15
C PRO A 96 22.88 -4.79 6.28
N TYR A 97 22.06 -5.15 5.30
CA TYR A 97 20.62 -4.86 5.24
C TYR A 97 19.80 -6.16 5.13
N PRO A 98 18.47 -6.11 5.35
CA PRO A 98 17.60 -7.27 5.17
C PRO A 98 17.70 -7.91 3.79
N ARG A 99 17.90 -9.23 3.76
CA ARG A 99 18.04 -10.02 2.53
C ARG A 99 17.07 -11.19 2.52
N ALA A 100 16.57 -11.53 1.34
CA ALA A 100 15.63 -12.62 1.17
C ALA A 100 15.79 -13.25 -0.22
N LEU A 101 15.48 -14.55 -0.30
CA LEU A 101 15.13 -15.18 -1.56
C LEU A 101 13.66 -14.86 -1.85
N ILE A 102 13.41 -14.26 -3.01
CA ILE A 102 12.07 -13.88 -3.45
C ILE A 102 11.69 -14.58 -4.74
N GLU A 103 10.41 -14.59 -5.04
CA GLU A 103 9.88 -14.88 -6.36
C GLU A 103 8.92 -13.77 -6.82
N PRO A 104 8.84 -13.49 -8.13
CA PRO A 104 7.76 -12.70 -8.69
C PRO A 104 6.42 -13.39 -8.45
N TRP A 105 5.39 -12.60 -8.11
CA TRP A 105 4.04 -13.13 -7.90
C TRP A 105 2.96 -12.24 -8.51
N PRO A 106 2.94 -12.09 -9.86
CA PRO A 106 1.97 -11.25 -10.54
C PRO A 106 0.53 -11.75 -10.35
N ASP A 107 -0.44 -10.87 -10.56
CA ASP A 107 -1.84 -11.25 -10.67
C ASP A 107 -2.07 -12.14 -11.91
N PRO A 108 -2.96 -13.15 -11.83
CA PRO A 108 -3.44 -13.82 -13.02
C PRO A 108 -4.22 -12.83 -13.91
N PRO A 109 -4.31 -13.07 -15.23
CA PRO A 109 -5.12 -12.25 -16.11
C PRO A 109 -6.57 -12.18 -15.66
N THR A 110 -7.13 -10.98 -15.64
CA THR A 110 -8.54 -10.76 -15.31
C THR A 110 -9.40 -10.97 -16.55
N ALA A 111 -10.42 -11.83 -16.45
CA ALA A 111 -11.35 -12.05 -17.55
C ALA A 111 -12.12 -10.75 -17.90
N PRO A 112 -12.41 -10.50 -19.19
CA PRO A 112 -13.14 -9.30 -19.61
C PRO A 112 -14.46 -9.15 -18.84
N GLY A 113 -14.69 -7.98 -18.26
CA GLY A 113 -15.91 -7.66 -17.51
C GLY A 113 -15.98 -8.24 -16.09
N ALA A 114 -15.12 -9.18 -15.71
CA ALA A 114 -15.19 -9.84 -14.40
C ALA A 114 -14.97 -8.88 -13.22
N ALA A 115 -14.19 -7.82 -13.43
CA ALA A 115 -13.93 -6.80 -12.43
C ALA A 115 -15.00 -5.68 -12.38
N HIS A 116 -15.95 -5.62 -13.32
CA HIS A 116 -16.88 -4.49 -13.41
C HIS A 116 -17.79 -4.37 -12.18
N VAL A 117 -18.52 -5.45 -11.86
CA VAL A 117 -19.44 -5.47 -10.72
C VAL A 117 -18.73 -5.17 -9.38
N PRO A 118 -17.61 -5.82 -9.02
CA PRO A 118 -16.95 -5.50 -7.76
C PRO A 118 -16.31 -4.10 -7.76
N ALA A 119 -15.80 -3.61 -8.91
CA ALA A 119 -15.32 -2.23 -9.01
C ALA A 119 -16.45 -1.21 -8.78
N GLU A 120 -17.62 -1.42 -9.38
CA GLU A 120 -18.80 -0.57 -9.18
C GLU A 120 -19.22 -0.55 -7.70
N ARG A 121 -19.21 -1.71 -7.02
CA ARG A 121 -19.49 -1.78 -5.58
C ARG A 121 -18.50 -0.97 -4.76
N VAL A 122 -17.20 -1.11 -5.03
CA VAL A 122 -16.15 -0.32 -4.36
C VAL A 122 -16.38 1.17 -4.58
N THR A 123 -16.61 1.60 -5.82
CA THR A 123 -16.85 3.01 -6.14
C THR A 123 -18.09 3.54 -5.43
N GLU A 124 -19.18 2.77 -5.39
CA GLU A 124 -20.42 3.18 -4.75
C GLU A 124 -20.30 3.27 -3.22
N THR A 125 -19.68 2.28 -2.57
CA THR A 125 -19.36 2.35 -1.13
C THR A 125 -18.46 3.54 -0.83
N TYR A 126 -17.47 3.80 -1.68
CA TYR A 126 -16.61 4.96 -1.51
C TYR A 126 -17.38 6.29 -1.60
N ARG A 127 -18.30 6.44 -2.56
CA ARG A 127 -19.16 7.63 -2.68
C ARG A 127 -19.97 7.85 -1.41
N ARG A 128 -20.52 6.78 -0.83
CA ARG A 128 -21.28 6.88 0.43
C ARG A 128 -20.39 7.28 1.61
N ILE A 129 -19.20 6.71 1.74
CA ILE A 129 -18.20 7.14 2.74
C ILE A 129 -17.85 8.62 2.56
N ALA A 130 -17.57 9.04 1.32
CA ALA A 130 -17.24 10.43 1.01
C ALA A 130 -18.39 11.38 1.34
N ALA A 131 -19.65 11.00 1.10
CA ALA A 131 -20.82 11.78 1.49
C ALA A 131 -20.96 11.89 3.01
N LEU A 132 -20.67 10.82 3.75
CA LEU A 132 -20.61 10.86 5.22
C LEU A 132 -19.50 11.81 5.68
N LEU A 133 -18.29 11.74 5.13
CA LEU A 133 -17.19 12.62 5.54
C LEU A 133 -17.37 14.09 5.07
N GLY A 134 -18.05 14.30 3.94
CA GLY A 134 -18.23 15.60 3.28
C GLY A 134 -19.34 16.45 3.88
N ALA A 135 -20.27 15.88 4.65
CA ALA A 135 -21.33 16.63 5.32
C ALA A 135 -20.82 17.60 6.41
N GLU A 136 -19.53 17.54 6.80
CA GLU A 136 -18.92 18.42 7.80
C GLU A 136 -17.85 19.39 7.26
N ARG A 137 -17.50 19.35 5.97
CA ARG A 137 -16.37 20.15 5.45
C ARG A 137 -16.81 21.12 4.36
N THR A 138 -16.85 22.41 4.71
CA THR A 138 -16.76 23.55 3.77
C THR A 138 -15.31 23.68 3.30
N GLY A 139 -14.84 22.71 2.53
CA GLY A 139 -13.49 22.68 1.95
C GLY A 139 -13.40 21.57 0.91
N PRO A 140 -12.39 21.57 0.03
CA PRO A 140 -12.23 20.48 -0.94
C PRO A 140 -12.16 19.18 -0.14
N SER A 141 -13.18 18.34 -0.29
CA SER A 141 -13.13 16.97 0.20
C SER A 141 -11.86 16.34 -0.36
N PRO A 142 -11.19 15.40 0.33
CA PRO A 142 -10.27 14.51 -0.33
C PRO A 142 -11.10 13.66 -1.29
N GLU A 143 -11.46 14.26 -2.42
CA GLU A 143 -12.04 13.56 -3.55
C GLU A 143 -11.00 12.50 -3.89
N LEU A 144 -11.34 11.25 -3.64
CA LEU A 144 -10.69 10.22 -4.43
C LEU A 144 -11.05 10.51 -5.86
N ARG A 145 -10.04 11.00 -6.53
CA ARG A 145 -10.03 11.26 -7.93
C ARG A 145 -10.02 9.92 -8.65
N PHE A 146 -11.23 9.42 -8.92
CA PHE A 146 -11.44 8.31 -9.85
C PHE A 146 -11.14 8.74 -11.29
N ASP A 147 -11.04 10.05 -11.55
CA ASP A 147 -10.41 10.59 -12.76
C ASP A 147 -8.94 10.14 -12.80
N GLY A 148 -8.63 9.29 -13.77
CA GLY A 148 -7.29 8.74 -13.96
C GLY A 148 -7.10 7.28 -13.50
N LEU A 149 -8.19 6.55 -13.21
CA LEU A 149 -8.10 5.09 -13.14
C LEU A 149 -7.58 4.52 -14.46
N SER A 150 -6.74 3.49 -14.34
CA SER A 150 -6.22 2.76 -15.49
C SER A 150 -7.36 2.02 -16.21
N SER A 151 -7.24 1.88 -17.54
CA SER A 151 -8.08 0.95 -18.30
C SER A 151 -7.73 -0.51 -18.04
N ASP A 152 -6.55 -0.79 -17.47
CA ASP A 152 -6.19 -2.12 -17.00
C ASP A 152 -6.86 -2.38 -15.65
N PRO A 153 -7.71 -3.43 -15.52
CA PRO A 153 -8.51 -3.66 -14.33
C PRO A 153 -7.66 -3.95 -13.10
N THR A 154 -6.52 -4.62 -13.26
CA THR A 154 -5.60 -4.94 -12.18
C THR A 154 -4.98 -3.68 -11.61
N ARG A 155 -4.47 -2.78 -12.47
CA ARG A 155 -3.94 -1.48 -12.04
C ARG A 155 -5.02 -0.61 -11.42
N ALA A 156 -6.22 -0.56 -11.99
CA ALA A 156 -7.34 0.17 -11.43
C ALA A 156 -7.67 -0.30 -10.00
N ALA A 157 -7.69 -1.62 -9.77
CA ALA A 157 -7.90 -2.17 -8.44
C ALA A 157 -6.82 -1.75 -7.43
N TYR A 158 -5.55 -1.75 -7.81
CA TYR A 158 -4.48 -1.26 -6.93
C TYR A 158 -4.55 0.25 -6.68
N GLN A 159 -4.98 1.05 -7.66
CA GLN A 159 -5.24 2.49 -7.46
C GLN A 159 -6.36 2.69 -6.43
N LEU A 160 -7.46 1.94 -6.54
CA LEU A 160 -8.56 1.96 -5.56
C LEU A 160 -8.10 1.55 -4.16
N CYS A 161 -7.35 0.45 -4.04
CA CYS A 161 -6.82 -0.02 -2.77
C CYS A 161 -5.85 1.00 -2.13
N SER A 162 -5.00 1.63 -2.94
CA SER A 162 -4.00 2.61 -2.46
C SER A 162 -4.66 3.82 -1.81
N ALA A 163 -5.83 4.17 -2.32
CA ALA A 163 -6.56 5.37 -1.97
C ALA A 163 -7.64 5.12 -0.89
N ALA A 164 -7.94 3.85 -0.60
CA ALA A 164 -8.86 3.45 0.44
C ALA A 164 -8.35 3.79 1.86
N PRO A 165 -9.22 4.23 2.78
CA PRO A 165 -8.89 4.57 4.16
C PRO A 165 -8.81 3.30 5.04
N VAL A 166 -7.96 2.34 4.65
CA VAL A 166 -7.75 1.08 5.37
C VAL A 166 -6.37 1.03 6.02
N GLY A 167 -6.26 0.27 7.12
CA GLY A 167 -5.00 0.07 7.81
C GLY A 167 -4.00 -0.79 7.02
N GLU A 168 -2.74 -0.80 7.46
CA GLU A 168 -1.65 -1.48 6.74
C GLU A 168 -1.78 -3.01 6.73
N LEU A 169 -2.38 -3.60 7.77
CA LEU A 169 -2.69 -5.04 7.79
C LEU A 169 -3.77 -5.39 6.77
N ASP A 170 -4.81 -4.56 6.62
CA ASP A 170 -5.82 -4.77 5.58
C ASP A 170 -5.25 -4.51 4.19
N ARG A 171 -4.33 -3.56 4.07
CA ARG A 171 -3.57 -3.33 2.83
C ARG A 171 -2.72 -4.54 2.45
N LEU A 172 -2.13 -5.22 3.43
CA LEU A 172 -1.43 -6.50 3.22
C LEU A 172 -2.40 -7.58 2.76
N ARG A 173 -3.56 -7.73 3.41
CA ARG A 173 -4.60 -8.69 2.99
C ARG A 173 -5.02 -8.46 1.53
N LEU A 174 -5.24 -7.19 1.13
CA LEU A 174 -5.55 -6.82 -0.26
C LEU A 174 -4.41 -7.17 -1.24
N LEU A 175 -3.15 -7.03 -0.83
CA LEU A 175 -1.99 -7.41 -1.65
C LEU A 175 -1.90 -8.94 -1.81
N GLU A 176 -2.30 -9.70 -0.79
CA GLU A 176 -2.28 -11.17 -0.75
C GLU A 176 -3.42 -11.83 -1.53
N GLU A 177 -4.43 -11.08 -1.97
CA GLU A 177 -5.55 -11.65 -2.71
C GLU A 177 -5.13 -12.30 -4.04
N ALA A 178 -5.78 -13.41 -4.38
CA ALA A 178 -5.36 -14.26 -5.51
C ALA A 178 -5.38 -13.52 -6.86
N GLY A 179 -6.30 -12.58 -7.02
CA GLY A 179 -6.48 -11.81 -8.24
C GLY A 179 -7.28 -10.53 -8.02
N THR A 180 -7.58 -9.87 -9.14
CA THR A 180 -8.23 -8.55 -9.15
C THR A 180 -9.67 -8.59 -8.64
N VAL A 181 -10.42 -9.64 -8.96
CA VAL A 181 -11.83 -9.76 -8.58
C VAL A 181 -11.97 -9.97 -7.09
N GLU A 182 -11.18 -10.89 -6.53
CA GLU A 182 -11.13 -11.22 -5.11
C GLU A 182 -10.69 -9.99 -4.30
N ARG A 183 -9.67 -9.27 -4.79
CA ARG A 183 -9.19 -8.02 -4.18
C ARG A 183 -10.26 -6.94 -4.12
N LEU A 184 -10.99 -6.73 -5.21
CA LEU A 184 -12.07 -5.74 -5.22
C LEU A 184 -13.24 -6.17 -4.33
N GLY A 185 -13.51 -7.47 -4.23
CA GLY A 185 -14.47 -8.04 -3.28
C GLY A 185 -14.10 -7.72 -1.84
N LEU A 186 -12.88 -8.09 -1.42
CA LEU A 186 -12.37 -7.79 -0.08
C LEU A 186 -12.35 -6.27 0.19
N LEU A 187 -11.94 -5.46 -0.79
CA LEU A 187 -11.96 -4.01 -0.63
C LEU A 187 -13.39 -3.48 -0.38
N ALA A 188 -14.39 -4.01 -1.07
CA ALA A 188 -15.78 -3.60 -0.86
C ALA A 188 -16.27 -3.96 0.54
N GLU A 189 -15.89 -5.12 1.07
CA GLU A 189 -16.20 -5.55 2.45
C GLU A 189 -15.56 -4.62 3.47
N LEU A 190 -14.24 -4.38 3.36
CA LEU A 190 -13.51 -3.48 4.26
C LEU A 190 -14.06 -2.05 4.26
N LEU A 191 -14.43 -1.54 3.08
CA LEU A 191 -15.08 -0.23 3.00
C LEU A 191 -16.48 -0.24 3.61
N GLY A 192 -17.22 -1.35 3.53
CA GLY A 192 -18.49 -1.51 4.22
C GLY A 192 -18.35 -1.35 5.74
N ASP A 193 -17.34 -1.98 6.34
CA ASP A 193 -17.04 -1.89 7.77
C ASP A 193 -16.67 -0.45 8.18
N VAL A 194 -15.87 0.24 7.35
CA VAL A 194 -15.55 1.67 7.54
C VAL A 194 -16.81 2.52 7.49
N GLU A 195 -17.68 2.27 6.51
CA GLU A 195 -18.93 3.00 6.32
C GLU A 195 -19.87 2.83 7.53
N GLU A 196 -20.01 1.61 8.05
CA GLU A 196 -20.80 1.31 9.24
C GLU A 196 -20.23 2.00 10.49
N THR A 197 -18.91 1.92 10.69
CA THR A 197 -18.23 2.60 11.79
C THR A 197 -18.48 4.10 11.77
N LEU A 198 -18.35 4.74 10.59
CA LEU A 198 -18.61 6.17 10.42
C LEU A 198 -20.07 6.54 10.70
N ARG A 199 -21.02 5.69 10.31
CA ARG A 199 -22.45 5.90 10.64
C ARG A 199 -22.70 5.83 12.14
N LEU A 200 -22.12 4.85 12.83
CA LEU A 200 -22.28 4.70 14.28
C LEU A 200 -21.71 5.91 15.03
N LEU A 201 -20.50 6.35 14.67
CA LEU A 201 -19.89 7.54 15.27
C LEU A 201 -20.74 8.80 15.09
N ARG A 202 -21.49 8.91 13.99
CA ARG A 202 -22.41 10.03 13.73
C ARG A 202 -23.74 9.89 14.46
N GLY A 203 -24.34 8.70 14.46
CA GLY A 203 -25.59 8.44 15.16
C GLY A 203 -25.46 8.55 16.69
N SER A 204 -24.27 8.31 17.25
CA SER A 204 -23.98 8.53 18.68
C SER A 204 -23.66 10.00 19.03
N GLY A 205 -23.54 10.90 18.04
CA GLY A 205 -23.31 12.33 18.23
C GLY A 205 -24.60 13.18 18.21
N GLU A 206 -25.72 12.61 17.81
CA GLU A 206 -27.05 13.23 17.86
C GLU A 206 -27.80 12.77 19.13
N ASP A 207 -27.38 13.26 20.29
CA ASP A 207 -28.21 13.21 21.51
C ASP A 207 -28.58 14.66 21.90
N PRO A 208 -29.63 15.24 21.28
CA PRO A 208 -30.17 16.50 21.72
C PRO A 208 -31.14 16.25 22.88
N SER A 209 -30.66 16.52 24.09
CA SER A 209 -31.45 16.83 25.31
C SER A 209 -32.49 15.81 25.79
N ALA A 210 -32.26 15.26 26.98
CA ALA A 210 -33.33 14.90 27.90
C ALA A 210 -33.28 15.87 29.10
N ASP A 211 -34.17 16.86 29.03
CA ASP A 211 -34.75 17.76 30.06
C ASP A 211 -33.86 18.47 31.09
#